data_AF-A0A8T0Z257-F1
#
_entry.id   AF-A0A8T0Z257-F1
#
_cell.length_a   1.000
_cell.length_b   1.000
_cell.length_c   1.000
_cell.angle_alpha   90.00
_cell.angle_beta   90.00
_cell.angle_gamma   90.00
#
_symmetry.space_group_name_H-M   'P 1'
#
loop_
_entity.id
_entity.type
_entity.pdbx_description
1 polymer ?
#
loop_
_entity_poly.entity_id
_entity_poly.type
_entity_poly.pdbx_seq_one_letter_code
_entity_poly.pdbx_strand_id
1 'polypeptide(L)'
;MNGAQQPRKRARPAQRAVTMLDDNGQPVNVTALLADLKKERAEKAALEEKNTGLRKRLQGMLIENDEVRVKAKNKVVAAQEKAQRELAEAQNQLAVVRAQLRLQERGPDVGLRDAMANERDTFKAQVERLKKAEADRTGLLTTRYRAECRIAAVDAQRVLDSVVGMFRTKLRQVGRMSRDSTGKPELEVACDGVRRLAFMKLFRMAHDFAFYTSAAFHSQDPVRHTIEQEEFMDLFGNSLCHEERAGLFYVATAPMLVVFDPSAESVVLKSEWAEQNALRDLARTIRL
;
A
#
# COMPACT_ATOMS: atom_id res chain seq x y z
N MET A 1 -103.09 4.31 -1.70
CA MET A 1 -101.93 4.46 -0.80
C MET A 1 -100.78 3.65 -1.37
N ASN A 2 -99.65 4.32 -1.57
CA ASN A 2 -98.42 3.81 -2.19
C ASN A 2 -97.71 2.79 -1.30
N GLY A 3 -97.21 1.72 -1.91
CA GLY A 3 -96.31 0.75 -1.29
C GLY A 3 -95.44 0.06 -2.32
N ALA A 4 -94.77 0.83 -3.19
CA ALA A 4 -93.82 0.29 -4.14
C ALA A 4 -92.57 -0.23 -3.39
N GLN A 5 -92.41 -1.55 -3.34
CA GLN A 5 -91.18 -2.21 -2.88
C GLN A 5 -90.01 -1.79 -3.78
N GLN A 6 -89.00 -1.15 -3.19
CA GLN A 6 -87.74 -0.85 -3.87
C GLN A 6 -86.97 -2.15 -4.17
N PRO A 7 -86.38 -2.30 -5.36
CA PRO A 7 -85.51 -3.43 -5.64
C PRO A 7 -84.20 -3.25 -4.86
N ARG A 8 -83.83 -4.27 -4.06
CA ARG A 8 -82.54 -4.33 -3.39
C ARG A 8 -81.41 -4.22 -4.42
N LYS A 9 -80.70 -3.10 -4.41
CA LYS A 9 -79.42 -2.94 -5.13
C LYS A 9 -78.47 -4.04 -4.65
N ARG A 10 -78.16 -5.00 -5.52
CA ARG A 10 -77.05 -5.94 -5.29
C ARG A 10 -75.77 -5.11 -5.18
N ALA A 11 -75.14 -5.14 -4.02
CA ALA A 11 -73.81 -4.57 -3.85
C ALA A 11 -72.88 -5.24 -4.87
N ARG A 12 -72.21 -4.42 -5.70
CA ARG A 12 -71.08 -4.88 -6.52
C ARG A 12 -70.08 -5.54 -5.56
N PRO A 13 -69.51 -6.71 -5.87
CA PRO A 13 -68.41 -7.21 -5.08
C PRO A 13 -67.31 -6.14 -5.16
N ALA A 14 -66.89 -5.64 -4.00
CA ALA A 14 -65.72 -4.79 -3.91
C ALA A 14 -64.62 -5.51 -4.69
N GLN A 15 -64.07 -4.85 -5.71
CA GLN A 15 -62.86 -5.31 -6.37
C GLN A 15 -61.89 -5.59 -5.23
N ARG A 16 -61.59 -6.87 -5.00
CA ARG A 16 -60.60 -7.30 -4.00
C ARG A 16 -59.35 -6.50 -4.34
N ALA A 17 -59.06 -5.46 -3.56
CA ALA A 17 -57.73 -4.93 -3.47
C ALA A 17 -56.92 -6.13 -3.00
N VAL A 18 -56.18 -6.75 -3.91
CA VAL A 18 -55.21 -7.78 -3.58
C VAL A 18 -54.13 -7.04 -2.81
N THR A 19 -54.32 -6.91 -1.50
CA THR A 19 -53.29 -6.50 -0.56
C THR A 19 -52.29 -7.64 -0.54
N MET A 20 -51.24 -7.50 -1.35
CA MET A 20 -50.03 -8.31 -1.21
C MET A 20 -49.61 -8.19 0.26
N LEU A 21 -49.45 -9.30 0.96
CA LEU A 21 -48.98 -9.31 2.35
C LEU A 21 -47.48 -9.61 2.33
N ASP A 22 -46.72 -9.02 3.26
CA ASP A 22 -45.32 -9.38 3.46
C ASP A 22 -45.19 -10.72 4.21
N ASP A 23 -43.95 -11.20 4.44
CA ASP A 23 -43.67 -12.46 5.15
C ASP A 23 -44.21 -12.50 6.59
N ASN A 24 -44.63 -11.34 7.12
CA ASN A 24 -45.23 -11.17 8.45
C ASN A 24 -46.76 -10.96 8.40
N GLY A 25 -47.39 -11.06 7.22
CA GLY A 25 -48.83 -10.96 7.04
C GLY A 25 -49.38 -9.51 7.04
N GLN A 26 -48.54 -8.50 6.87
CA GLN A 26 -48.96 -7.09 6.85
C GLN A 26 -49.23 -6.58 5.41
N PRO A 27 -50.26 -5.75 5.20
CA PRO A 27 -50.60 -5.23 3.87
C PRO A 27 -49.49 -4.33 3.31
N VAL A 28 -48.93 -4.78 2.19
CA VAL A 28 -47.88 -4.08 1.44
C VAL A 28 -48.49 -2.91 0.68
N ASN A 29 -48.11 -1.69 1.07
CA ASN A 29 -48.46 -0.49 0.33
C ASN A 29 -47.52 -0.34 -0.88
N VAL A 30 -47.85 -1.04 -1.96
CA VAL A 30 -47.08 -1.09 -3.22
C VAL A 30 -46.78 0.32 -3.75
N THR A 31 -47.71 1.26 -3.61
CA THR A 31 -47.54 2.64 -4.07
C THR A 31 -46.48 3.39 -3.25
N ALA A 32 -46.42 3.17 -1.94
CA ALA A 32 -45.37 3.73 -1.08
C ALA A 32 -44.01 3.12 -1.40
N LEU A 33 -43.93 1.79 -1.56
CA LEU A 33 -42.69 1.11 -1.95
C LEU A 33 -42.17 1.55 -3.33
N LEU A 34 -43.05 1.82 -4.30
CA LEU A 34 -42.66 2.35 -5.61
C LEU A 34 -42.13 3.79 -5.50
N ALA A 35 -42.69 4.61 -4.62
CA ALA A 35 -42.21 5.96 -4.36
C ALA A 35 -40.84 5.93 -3.67
N ASP A 36 -40.66 5.07 -2.68
CA ASP A 36 -39.37 4.87 -1.99
C ASP A 36 -38.30 4.34 -2.95
N LEU A 37 -38.63 3.36 -3.78
CA LEU A 37 -37.72 2.83 -4.79
C LEU A 37 -37.32 3.88 -5.84
N LYS A 38 -38.23 4.80 -6.20
CA LYS A 38 -37.93 5.92 -7.09
C LYS A 38 -37.00 6.94 -6.40
N LYS A 39 -37.21 7.20 -5.11
CA LYS A 39 -36.35 8.07 -4.29
C LYS A 39 -34.95 7.48 -4.15
N GLU A 40 -34.84 6.21 -3.78
CA GLU A 40 -33.57 5.46 -3.68
C GLU A 40 -32.80 5.46 -5.00
N ARG A 41 -33.48 5.29 -6.14
CA ARG A 41 -32.83 5.39 -7.47
C ARG A 41 -32.29 6.79 -7.75
N ALA A 42 -33.02 7.83 -7.38
CA ALA A 42 -32.57 9.21 -7.55
C ALA A 42 -31.39 9.55 -6.63
N GLU A 43 -31.43 9.10 -5.39
CA GLU A 43 -30.32 9.27 -4.43
C GLU A 43 -29.08 8.50 -4.86
N LYS A 44 -29.24 7.26 -5.36
CA LYS A 44 -28.16 6.48 -5.94
C LYS A 44 -27.52 7.18 -7.13
N ALA A 45 -28.31 7.70 -8.07
CA ALA A 45 -27.79 8.43 -9.22
C ALA A 45 -27.02 9.71 -8.79
N ALA A 46 -27.54 10.45 -7.80
CA ALA A 46 -26.87 11.62 -7.25
C ALA A 46 -25.55 11.26 -6.54
N LEU A 47 -25.50 10.12 -5.85
CA LEU A 47 -24.28 9.60 -5.23
C LEU A 47 -23.26 9.16 -6.28
N GLU A 48 -23.69 8.50 -7.36
CA GLU A 48 -22.82 8.11 -8.47
C GLU A 48 -22.18 9.33 -9.17
N GLU A 49 -22.95 10.40 -9.37
CA GLU A 49 -22.45 11.67 -9.91
C GLU A 49 -21.41 12.31 -8.98
N LYS A 50 -21.71 12.40 -7.67
CA LYS A 50 -20.75 12.90 -6.66
C LYS A 50 -19.49 12.05 -6.62
N ASN A 51 -19.61 10.72 -6.67
CA ASN A 51 -18.48 9.80 -6.67
C ASN A 51 -17.62 9.99 -7.92
N THR A 52 -18.25 10.16 -9.09
CA THR A 52 -17.54 10.48 -10.34
C THR A 52 -16.78 11.81 -10.23
N GLY A 53 -17.40 12.85 -9.65
CA GLY A 53 -16.75 14.14 -9.40
C GLY A 53 -15.59 14.05 -8.40
N LEU A 54 -15.70 13.22 -7.36
CA LEU A 54 -14.63 12.94 -6.42
C LEU A 54 -13.47 12.19 -7.07
N ARG A 55 -13.74 11.19 -7.90
CA ARG A 55 -12.72 10.45 -8.66
C ARG A 55 -11.92 11.37 -9.57
N LYS A 56 -12.58 12.26 -10.31
CA LYS A 56 -11.90 13.25 -11.17
C LYS A 56 -11.02 14.21 -10.36
N ARG A 57 -11.52 14.70 -9.20
CA ARG A 57 -10.72 15.57 -8.31
C ARG A 57 -9.51 14.84 -7.72
N LEU A 58 -9.70 13.59 -7.28
CA LEU A 58 -8.61 12.76 -6.76
C LEU A 58 -7.55 12.53 -7.84
N GLN A 59 -7.96 12.19 -9.07
CA GLN A 59 -7.05 12.04 -10.19
C GLN A 59 -6.25 13.32 -10.46
N GLY A 60 -6.91 14.50 -10.43
CA GLY A 60 -6.22 15.79 -10.57
C GLY A 60 -5.18 16.04 -9.47
N MET A 61 -5.54 15.78 -8.22
CA MET A 61 -4.60 15.92 -7.08
C MET A 61 -3.41 14.97 -7.17
N LEU A 62 -3.62 13.72 -7.61
CA LEU A 62 -2.54 12.75 -7.81
C LEU A 62 -1.56 13.23 -8.89
N ILE A 63 -2.07 13.73 -10.02
CA ILE A 63 -1.24 14.29 -11.10
C ILE A 63 -0.43 15.49 -10.60
N GLU A 64 -1.06 16.43 -9.90
CA GLU A 64 -0.37 17.60 -9.36
C GLU A 64 0.71 17.22 -8.32
N ASN A 65 0.40 16.25 -7.45
CA ASN A 65 1.36 15.72 -6.50
C ASN A 65 2.57 15.09 -7.21
N ASP A 66 2.32 14.29 -8.24
CA ASP A 66 3.36 13.68 -9.07
C ASP A 66 4.25 14.73 -9.74
N GLU A 67 3.68 15.79 -10.30
CA GLU A 67 4.45 16.88 -10.89
C GLU A 67 5.34 17.59 -9.88
N VAL A 68 4.80 17.95 -8.72
CA VAL A 68 5.58 18.60 -7.64
C VAL A 68 6.71 17.69 -7.19
N ARG A 69 6.44 16.40 -7.05
CA ARG A 69 7.40 15.39 -6.61
C ARG A 69 8.52 15.18 -7.64
N VAL A 70 8.19 15.11 -8.94
CA VAL A 70 9.20 15.02 -10.02
C VAL A 70 10.06 16.27 -10.07
N LYS A 71 9.46 17.47 -9.96
CA LYS A 71 10.20 18.74 -9.91
C LYS A 71 11.15 18.77 -8.70
N ALA A 72 10.70 18.32 -7.54
CA ALA A 72 11.53 18.24 -6.33
C ALA A 72 12.69 17.23 -6.51
N LYS A 73 12.42 16.04 -7.04
CA LYS A 73 13.44 15.03 -7.34
C LYS A 73 14.51 15.58 -8.28
N ASN A 74 14.12 16.21 -9.39
CA ASN A 74 15.05 16.78 -10.36
C ASN A 74 15.91 17.89 -9.74
N LYS A 75 15.34 18.73 -8.89
CA LYS A 75 16.09 19.76 -8.16
C LYS A 75 17.13 19.16 -7.22
N VAL A 76 16.79 18.10 -6.49
CA VAL A 76 17.71 17.41 -5.58
C VAL A 76 18.84 16.74 -6.36
N VAL A 77 18.53 16.02 -7.44
CA VAL A 77 19.53 15.39 -8.31
C VAL A 77 20.49 16.44 -8.88
N ALA A 78 19.97 17.53 -9.43
CA ALA A 78 20.80 18.60 -9.97
C ALA A 78 21.70 19.26 -8.91
N ALA A 79 21.19 19.47 -7.70
CA ALA A 79 21.97 20.02 -6.59
C ALA A 79 23.08 19.05 -6.14
N GLN A 80 22.79 17.74 -6.10
CA GLN A 80 23.76 16.72 -5.73
C GLN A 80 24.87 16.61 -6.78
N GLU A 81 24.53 16.58 -8.07
CA GLU A 81 25.52 16.58 -9.15
C GLU A 81 26.39 17.83 -9.12
N LYS A 82 25.80 19.00 -8.89
CA LYS A 82 26.54 20.26 -8.76
C LYS A 82 27.53 20.19 -7.59
N ALA A 83 27.10 19.75 -6.42
CA ALA A 83 27.97 19.62 -5.25
C ALA A 83 29.13 18.63 -5.48
N GLN A 84 28.89 17.54 -6.21
CA GLN A 84 29.93 16.59 -6.59
C GLN A 84 30.95 17.18 -7.56
N ARG A 85 30.49 17.94 -8.57
CA ARG A 85 31.37 18.65 -9.50
C ARG A 85 32.22 19.69 -8.78
N GLU A 86 31.60 20.53 -7.93
CA GLU A 86 32.31 21.55 -7.15
C GLU A 86 33.37 20.93 -6.22
N LEU A 87 33.07 19.78 -5.59
CA LEU A 87 34.05 19.06 -4.78
C LEU A 87 35.23 18.56 -5.61
N ALA A 88 34.96 17.95 -6.77
CA ALA A 88 36.00 17.43 -7.66
C ALA A 88 36.87 18.56 -8.24
N GLU A 89 36.27 19.68 -8.64
CA GLU A 89 36.96 20.87 -9.12
C GLU A 89 37.86 21.47 -8.03
N ALA A 90 37.34 21.66 -6.81
CA ALA A 90 38.13 22.19 -5.70
C ALA A 90 39.29 21.24 -5.30
N GLN A 91 39.09 19.93 -5.39
CA GLN A 91 40.16 18.95 -5.18
C GLN A 91 41.25 19.03 -6.26
N ASN A 92 40.85 19.16 -7.52
CA ASN A 92 41.78 19.32 -8.64
C ASN A 92 42.58 20.62 -8.54
N GLN A 93 41.92 21.74 -8.25
CA GLN A 93 42.58 23.03 -8.04
C GLN A 93 43.57 22.97 -6.87
N LEU A 94 43.18 22.37 -5.74
CA LEU A 94 44.08 22.13 -4.62
C LEU A 94 45.30 21.29 -5.00
N ALA A 95 45.13 20.27 -5.85
CA ALA A 95 46.24 19.44 -6.33
C ALA A 95 47.19 20.23 -7.25
N VAL A 96 46.65 21.05 -8.16
CA VAL A 96 47.44 21.91 -9.07
C VAL A 96 48.24 22.94 -8.28
N VAL A 97 47.61 23.67 -7.36
CA VAL A 97 48.30 24.68 -6.53
C VAL A 97 49.38 24.02 -5.66
N ARG A 98 49.11 22.84 -5.08
CA ARG A 98 50.15 22.07 -4.35
C ARG A 98 51.34 21.69 -5.24
N ALA A 99 51.10 21.31 -6.49
CA ALA A 99 52.17 20.97 -7.42
C ALA A 99 52.99 22.21 -7.83
N GLN A 100 52.33 23.34 -8.08
CA GLN A 100 53.00 24.61 -8.40
C GLN A 100 53.84 25.14 -7.23
N LEU A 101 53.32 25.06 -6.00
CA LEU A 101 54.05 25.44 -4.79
C LEU A 101 55.37 24.65 -4.66
N ARG A 102 55.33 23.33 -4.88
CA ARG A 102 56.53 22.46 -4.88
C ARG A 102 57.56 22.85 -5.95
N LEU A 103 57.12 23.33 -7.10
CA LEU A 103 58.02 23.79 -8.16
C LEU A 103 58.65 25.15 -7.80
N GLN A 104 57.89 26.05 -7.17
CA GLN A 104 58.37 27.38 -6.77
C GLN A 104 59.16 27.46 -5.48
N GLU A 105 59.12 26.44 -4.60
CA GLU A 105 60.02 26.33 -3.44
C GLU A 105 61.50 26.48 -3.83
N ARG A 106 61.85 26.29 -5.11
CA ARG A 106 63.19 26.45 -5.69
C ARG A 106 63.52 27.84 -6.26
N GLY A 107 62.57 28.78 -6.41
CA GLY A 107 62.79 30.09 -7.05
C GLY A 107 62.61 31.29 -6.11
N PRO A 108 63.32 32.42 -6.28
CA PRO A 108 63.46 33.48 -5.25
C PRO A 108 62.22 34.36 -5.00
N ASP A 109 61.11 34.17 -5.73
CA ASP A 109 59.92 35.02 -5.62
C ASP A 109 59.01 34.63 -4.44
N VAL A 110 59.22 35.30 -3.31
CA VAL A 110 58.48 35.07 -2.06
C VAL A 110 57.02 35.52 -2.18
N GLY A 111 56.73 36.59 -2.91
CA GLY A 111 55.37 37.14 -3.03
C GLY A 111 54.43 36.22 -3.81
N LEU A 112 54.95 35.59 -4.88
CA LEU A 112 54.20 34.59 -5.65
C LEU A 112 53.97 33.30 -4.87
N ARG A 113 54.94 32.87 -4.04
CA ARG A 113 54.75 31.73 -3.12
C ARG A 113 53.68 32.00 -2.07
N ASP A 114 53.69 33.19 -1.46
CA ASP A 114 52.71 33.57 -0.44
C ASP A 114 51.28 33.63 -1.02
N ALA A 115 51.13 34.14 -2.25
CA ALA A 115 49.87 34.13 -2.96
C ALA A 115 49.34 32.70 -3.20
N MET A 116 50.19 31.80 -3.69
CA MET A 116 49.82 30.39 -3.90
C MET A 116 49.54 29.64 -2.58
N ALA A 117 50.24 29.99 -1.50
CA ALA A 117 49.97 29.43 -0.17
C ALA A 117 48.57 29.84 0.33
N ASN A 118 48.19 31.11 0.13
CA ASN A 118 46.86 31.61 0.45
C ASN A 118 45.76 30.94 -0.39
N GLU A 119 45.99 30.74 -1.69
CA GLU A 119 45.07 30.00 -2.56
C GLU A 119 44.90 28.54 -2.13
N ARG A 120 46.01 27.85 -1.81
CA ARG A 120 45.99 26.48 -1.27
C ARG A 120 45.13 26.41 -0.02
N ASP A 121 45.30 27.34 0.90
CA ASP A 121 44.57 27.36 2.17
C ASP A 121 43.08 27.64 1.96
N THR A 122 42.75 28.48 0.97
CA THR A 122 41.37 28.74 0.56
C THR A 122 40.69 27.49 -0.02
N PHE A 123 41.32 26.81 -0.99
CA PHE A 123 40.76 25.58 -1.57
C PHE A 123 40.69 24.44 -0.56
N LYS A 124 41.68 24.32 0.33
CA LYS A 124 41.64 23.36 1.44
C LYS A 124 40.44 23.64 2.34
N ALA A 125 40.20 24.89 2.73
CA ALA A 125 39.04 25.26 3.53
C ALA A 125 37.71 24.98 2.80
N GLN A 126 37.64 25.20 1.49
CA GLN A 126 36.46 24.90 0.68
C GLN A 126 36.15 23.39 0.65
N VAL A 127 37.16 22.53 0.43
CA VAL A 127 37.00 21.08 0.46
C VAL A 127 36.53 20.59 1.83
N GLU A 128 37.10 21.11 2.91
CA GLU A 128 36.70 20.71 4.27
C GLU A 128 35.27 21.15 4.60
N ARG A 129 34.83 22.32 4.12
CA ARG A 129 33.42 22.75 4.25
C ARG A 129 32.47 21.81 3.51
N LEU A 130 32.78 21.42 2.28
CA LEU A 130 31.94 20.51 1.50
C LEU A 130 31.86 19.11 2.12
N LYS A 131 32.99 18.58 2.61
CA LYS A 131 33.00 17.31 3.36
C LYS A 131 32.15 17.37 4.61
N LYS A 132 32.22 18.47 5.37
CA LYS A 132 31.39 18.67 6.56
C LYS A 132 29.90 18.69 6.21
N ALA A 133 29.51 19.42 5.17
CA ALA A 133 28.12 19.47 4.72
C ALA A 133 27.59 18.07 4.33
N GLU A 134 28.41 17.25 3.66
CA GLU A 134 28.04 15.88 3.29
C GLU A 134 27.95 14.95 4.52
N ALA A 135 28.83 15.12 5.49
CA ALA A 135 28.77 14.40 6.77
C ALA A 135 27.49 14.76 7.55
N ASP A 136 27.14 16.05 7.62
CA ASP A 136 25.93 16.54 8.28
C ASP A 136 24.66 15.97 7.60
N ARG A 137 24.62 15.99 6.25
CA ARG A 137 23.55 15.37 5.45
C ARG A 137 23.39 13.88 5.76
N THR A 138 24.51 13.15 5.79
CA THR A 138 24.52 11.72 6.09
C THR A 138 24.05 11.45 7.52
N GLY A 139 24.44 12.28 8.49
CA GLY A 139 23.98 12.20 9.87
C GLY A 139 22.47 12.40 10.02
N LEU A 140 21.90 13.37 9.31
CA LEU A 140 20.45 13.61 9.27
C LEU A 140 19.71 12.42 8.66
N LEU A 141 20.18 11.90 7.53
CA LEU A 141 19.58 10.74 6.87
C LEU A 141 19.67 9.48 7.73
N THR A 142 20.80 9.26 8.41
CA THR A 142 20.98 8.13 9.33
C THR A 142 19.98 8.20 10.48
N THR A 143 19.79 9.41 11.04
CA THR A 143 18.82 9.63 12.13
C THR A 143 17.39 9.36 11.65
N ARG A 144 17.03 9.85 10.47
CA ARG A 144 15.73 9.60 9.84
C ARG A 144 15.49 8.12 9.60
N TYR A 145 16.45 7.43 8.96
CA TYR A 145 16.38 6.00 8.71
C TYR A 145 16.14 5.20 9.99
N ARG A 146 16.91 5.47 11.06
CA ARG A 146 16.72 4.82 12.37
C ARG A 146 15.34 5.07 12.98
N ALA A 147 14.81 6.29 12.83
CA ALA A 147 13.46 6.60 13.29
C ALA A 147 12.41 5.81 12.49
N GLU A 148 12.51 5.82 11.16
CA GLU A 148 11.61 5.07 10.29
C GLU A 148 11.70 3.55 10.53
N CYS A 149 12.88 2.97 10.77
CA CYS A 149 13.05 1.55 11.11
C CYS A 149 12.31 1.13 12.39
N ARG A 150 12.28 2.02 13.41
CA ARG A 150 11.55 1.77 14.65
C ARG A 150 10.06 1.71 14.39
N ILE A 151 9.54 2.66 13.63
CA ILE A 151 8.12 2.73 13.31
C ILE A 151 7.72 1.58 12.37
N ALA A 152 8.58 1.24 11.40
CA ALA A 152 8.36 0.15 10.45
C ALA A 152 8.19 -1.22 11.13
N ALA A 153 8.78 -1.44 12.31
CA ALA A 153 8.57 -2.69 13.07
C ALA A 153 7.11 -2.83 13.54
N VAL A 154 6.57 -1.76 14.13
CA VAL A 154 5.20 -1.72 14.63
C VAL A 154 4.21 -1.78 13.47
N ASP A 155 4.49 -1.04 12.40
CA ASP A 155 3.69 -1.07 11.18
C ASP A 155 3.67 -2.45 10.52
N ALA A 156 4.81 -3.14 10.44
CA ALA A 156 4.88 -4.48 9.86
C ALA A 156 3.97 -5.45 10.60
N GLN A 157 3.99 -5.42 11.95
CA GLN A 157 3.10 -6.24 12.76
C GLN A 157 1.62 -5.87 12.55
N ARG A 158 1.29 -4.58 12.53
CA ARG A 158 -0.08 -4.10 12.24
C ARG A 158 -0.58 -4.62 10.90
N VAL A 159 0.26 -4.56 9.87
CA VAL A 159 -0.06 -5.04 8.52
C VAL A 159 -0.25 -6.56 8.53
N LEU A 160 0.62 -7.31 9.21
CA LEU A 160 0.49 -8.76 9.36
C LEU A 160 -0.85 -9.13 10.01
N ASP A 161 -1.19 -8.51 11.14
CA ASP A 161 -2.44 -8.78 11.87
C ASP A 161 -3.67 -8.46 10.99
N SER A 162 -3.62 -7.35 10.25
CA SER A 162 -4.67 -6.96 9.31
C SER A 162 -4.84 -7.97 8.18
N VAL A 163 -3.73 -8.38 7.54
CA VAL A 163 -3.71 -9.38 6.47
C VAL A 163 -4.26 -10.71 6.97
N VAL A 164 -3.85 -11.18 8.14
CA VAL A 164 -4.37 -12.41 8.76
C VAL A 164 -5.88 -12.32 9.00
N GLY A 165 -6.36 -11.19 9.55
CA GLY A 165 -7.80 -10.97 9.76
C GLY A 165 -8.61 -10.99 8.45
N MET A 166 -8.08 -10.39 7.39
CA MET A 166 -8.72 -10.37 6.07
C MET A 166 -8.77 -11.76 5.45
N PHE A 167 -7.67 -12.52 5.50
CA PHE A 167 -7.62 -13.90 5.00
C PHE A 167 -8.59 -14.80 5.75
N ARG A 168 -8.65 -14.73 7.08
CA ARG A 168 -9.62 -15.49 7.89
C ARG A 168 -11.06 -15.17 7.49
N THR A 169 -11.35 -13.90 7.21
CA THR A 169 -12.67 -13.47 6.74
C THR A 169 -12.98 -14.05 5.36
N LYS A 170 -12.01 -14.03 4.43
CA LYS A 170 -12.16 -14.62 3.10
C LYS A 170 -12.32 -16.14 3.14
N LEU A 171 -11.53 -16.84 3.94
CA LEU A 171 -11.63 -18.29 4.14
C LEU A 171 -12.99 -18.69 4.74
N ARG A 172 -13.51 -17.90 5.68
CA ARG A 172 -14.89 -18.08 6.18
C ARG A 172 -15.94 -17.89 5.09
N GLN A 173 -15.75 -16.93 4.19
CA GLN A 173 -16.65 -16.73 3.04
C GLN A 173 -16.59 -17.92 2.09
N VAL A 174 -15.39 -18.46 1.82
CA VAL A 174 -15.21 -19.68 1.05
C VAL A 174 -15.99 -20.84 1.66
N GLY A 175 -15.87 -21.08 2.98
CA GLY A 175 -16.63 -22.16 3.65
C GLY A 175 -18.14 -22.07 3.46
N ARG A 176 -18.70 -20.86 3.40
CA ARG A 176 -20.12 -20.61 3.13
C ARG A 176 -20.50 -20.84 1.65
N MET A 177 -19.64 -20.43 0.72
CA MET A 177 -19.89 -20.44 -0.74
C MET A 177 -19.49 -21.76 -1.42
N SER A 178 -18.57 -22.53 -0.82
CA SER A 178 -18.10 -23.81 -1.35
C SER A 178 -19.19 -24.89 -1.36
N ARG A 179 -20.32 -24.67 -0.66
CA ARG A 179 -21.50 -25.53 -0.79
C ARG A 179 -22.14 -25.46 -2.18
N ASP A 180 -21.93 -24.36 -2.92
CA ASP A 180 -22.70 -24.06 -4.14
C ASP A 180 -21.84 -23.72 -5.38
N SER A 181 -20.50 -23.73 -5.31
CA SER A 181 -19.66 -23.25 -6.44
C SER A 181 -18.44 -24.12 -6.77
N THR A 182 -18.23 -24.37 -8.07
CA THR A 182 -17.01 -24.93 -8.68
C THR A 182 -15.98 -23.84 -8.99
N GLY A 183 -15.89 -22.80 -8.15
CA GLY A 183 -15.01 -21.65 -8.37
C GLY A 183 -13.53 -21.98 -8.23
N LYS A 184 -12.66 -21.20 -8.89
CA LYS A 184 -11.20 -21.32 -8.74
C LYS A 184 -10.79 -21.09 -7.28
N PRO A 185 -9.85 -21.88 -6.73
CA PRO A 185 -9.47 -21.81 -5.32
C PRO A 185 -8.53 -20.64 -5.02
N GLU A 186 -8.85 -19.43 -5.48
CA GLU A 186 -7.97 -18.26 -5.34
C GLU A 186 -8.48 -17.31 -4.26
N LEU A 187 -7.57 -16.85 -3.40
CA LEU A 187 -7.79 -15.83 -2.38
C LEU A 187 -6.98 -14.59 -2.70
N GLU A 188 -7.61 -13.43 -2.57
CA GLU A 188 -6.95 -12.13 -2.69
C GLU A 188 -7.36 -11.23 -1.52
N VAL A 189 -6.35 -10.62 -0.90
CA VAL A 189 -6.51 -9.58 0.13
C VAL A 189 -5.65 -8.38 -0.22
N ALA A 190 -6.14 -7.19 0.11
CA ALA A 190 -5.43 -5.93 -0.10
C ALA A 190 -5.41 -5.14 1.22
N CYS A 191 -4.24 -4.69 1.65
CA CYS A 191 -4.05 -3.84 2.82
C CYS A 191 -3.47 -2.49 2.39
N ASP A 192 -4.17 -1.41 2.72
CA ASP A 192 -3.74 -0.04 2.42
C ASP A 192 -2.95 0.58 3.59
N GLY A 193 -2.27 1.70 3.32
CA GLY A 193 -1.49 2.45 4.31
C GLY A 193 -0.24 1.71 4.76
N VAL A 194 0.42 0.99 3.85
CA VAL A 194 1.64 0.23 4.09
C VAL A 194 2.83 1.05 3.61
N ARG A 195 3.69 1.44 4.55
CA ARG A 195 4.96 2.11 4.20
C ARG A 195 5.95 1.10 3.63
N ARG A 196 6.74 1.53 2.63
CA ARG A 196 7.74 0.68 1.97
C ARG A 196 8.70 0.00 2.93
N LEU A 197 9.19 0.71 3.95
CA LEU A 197 10.12 0.12 4.92
C LEU A 197 9.44 -0.94 5.81
N ALA A 198 8.15 -0.79 6.12
CA ALA A 198 7.38 -1.79 6.85
C ALA A 198 7.14 -3.02 5.97
N PHE A 199 6.79 -2.82 4.69
CA PHE A 199 6.68 -3.89 3.69
C PHE A 199 7.99 -4.70 3.58
N MET A 200 9.11 -4.02 3.31
CA MET A 200 10.41 -4.68 3.17
C MET A 200 10.79 -5.44 4.43
N LYS A 201 10.50 -4.89 5.62
CA LYS A 201 10.77 -5.54 6.90
C LYS A 201 9.89 -6.76 7.15
N LEU A 202 8.60 -6.68 6.81
CA LEU A 202 7.64 -7.77 6.97
C LEU A 202 8.05 -8.99 6.14
N PHE A 203 8.45 -8.77 4.90
CA PHE A 203 8.86 -9.84 3.97
C PHE A 203 10.37 -10.06 3.92
N ARG A 204 11.11 -9.64 4.96
CA ARG A 204 12.57 -9.85 5.13
C ARG A 204 13.42 -9.45 3.91
N MET A 205 12.98 -8.47 3.13
CA MET A 205 13.69 -7.94 1.97
C MET A 205 14.84 -7.00 2.39
N ALA A 206 15.82 -6.76 1.51
CA ALA A 206 16.92 -5.86 1.79
C ALA A 206 16.44 -4.43 2.05
N HIS A 207 16.85 -3.85 3.18
CA HIS A 207 16.39 -2.52 3.63
C HIS A 207 17.43 -1.79 4.49
N ASP A 208 18.73 -2.00 4.20
CA ASP A 208 19.82 -1.32 4.90
C ASP A 208 19.89 0.17 4.56
N PHE A 209 20.78 0.90 5.26
CA PHE A 209 20.93 2.34 5.05
C PHE A 209 21.41 2.69 3.63
N ALA A 210 22.27 1.86 3.05
CA ALA A 210 22.77 2.06 1.69
C ALA A 210 21.60 2.01 0.69
N PHE A 211 20.76 0.98 0.77
CA PHE A 211 19.55 0.87 -0.03
C PHE A 211 18.58 2.03 0.24
N TYR A 212 18.35 2.39 1.51
CA TYR A 212 17.46 3.49 1.89
C TYR A 212 17.83 4.83 1.22
N THR A 213 19.12 5.11 1.06
CA THR A 213 19.60 6.34 0.40
C THR A 213 19.67 6.24 -1.13
N SER A 214 19.41 5.07 -1.70
CA SER A 214 19.48 4.82 -3.14
C SER A 214 18.23 5.28 -3.87
N ALA A 215 18.36 5.56 -5.17
CA ALA A 215 17.22 5.85 -6.04
C ALA A 215 16.23 4.67 -6.12
N ALA A 216 16.70 3.43 -5.97
CA ALA A 216 15.87 2.24 -6.03
C ALA A 216 14.86 2.18 -4.87
N PHE A 217 15.27 2.57 -3.65
CA PHE A 217 14.36 2.65 -2.49
C PHE A 217 13.25 3.71 -2.68
N HIS A 218 13.51 4.74 -3.49
CA HIS A 218 12.54 5.78 -3.81
C HIS A 218 11.80 5.56 -5.14
N SER A 219 12.00 4.40 -5.79
CA SER A 219 11.24 4.06 -7.00
C SER A 219 9.74 3.88 -6.69
N GLN A 220 8.91 4.28 -7.65
CA GLN A 220 7.46 4.07 -7.64
C GLN A 220 7.06 2.74 -8.29
N ASP A 221 8.02 2.00 -8.83
CA ASP A 221 7.75 0.71 -9.44
C ASP A 221 7.22 -0.27 -8.39
N PRO A 222 6.14 -1.02 -8.71
CA PRO A 222 5.63 -2.04 -7.82
C PRO A 222 6.69 -3.08 -7.48
N VAL A 223 6.79 -3.41 -6.20
CA VAL A 223 7.69 -4.45 -5.71
C VAL A 223 6.93 -5.77 -5.68
N ARG A 224 7.44 -6.77 -6.39
CA ARG A 224 6.86 -8.11 -6.44
C ARG A 224 7.73 -9.08 -5.65
N HIS A 225 7.11 -9.87 -4.80
CA HIS A 225 7.75 -10.92 -4.01
C HIS A 225 6.89 -12.18 -4.04
N THR A 226 7.50 -13.35 -4.05
CA THR A 226 6.78 -14.63 -3.94
C THR A 226 7.21 -15.29 -2.64
N ILE A 227 6.25 -15.55 -1.76
CA ILE A 227 6.46 -16.23 -0.50
C ILE A 227 6.35 -17.73 -0.78
N GLU A 228 7.49 -18.41 -0.68
CA GLU A 228 7.58 -19.85 -0.77
C GLU A 228 7.15 -20.54 0.53
N GLN A 229 7.01 -21.87 0.50
CA GLN A 229 6.48 -22.65 1.63
C GLN A 229 7.19 -22.39 2.97
N GLU A 230 8.52 -22.28 2.98
CA GLU A 230 9.30 -22.02 4.20
C GLU A 230 9.00 -20.63 4.77
N GLU A 231 9.07 -19.59 3.93
CA GLU A 231 8.76 -18.22 4.32
C GLU A 231 7.30 -18.05 4.77
N PHE A 232 6.39 -18.77 4.13
CA PHE A 232 4.97 -18.78 4.49
C PHE A 232 4.76 -19.29 5.91
N MET A 233 5.39 -20.42 6.25
CA MET A 233 5.32 -21.00 7.59
C MET A 233 5.98 -20.10 8.63
N ASP A 234 7.11 -19.47 8.30
CA ASP A 234 7.79 -18.51 9.18
C ASP A 234 6.96 -17.26 9.47
N LEU A 235 6.27 -16.74 8.44
CA LEU A 235 5.55 -15.47 8.53
C LEU A 235 4.16 -15.64 9.16
N PHE A 236 3.43 -16.65 8.72
CA PHE A 236 2.03 -16.84 9.10
C PHE A 236 1.82 -18.00 10.07
N GLY A 237 2.71 -18.99 10.08
CA GLY A 237 2.49 -20.27 10.76
C GLY A 237 1.14 -20.86 10.36
N ASN A 238 0.33 -21.19 11.36
CA ASN A 238 -1.03 -21.72 11.15
C ASN A 238 -2.11 -20.63 11.20
N SER A 239 -1.75 -19.35 11.06
CA SER A 239 -2.69 -18.24 11.30
C SER A 239 -3.70 -18.05 10.17
N LEU A 240 -3.34 -18.41 8.94
CA LEU A 240 -4.19 -18.28 7.74
C LEU A 240 -5.11 -19.49 7.54
N CYS A 241 -5.84 -19.86 8.59
CA CYS A 241 -6.83 -20.93 8.58
C CYS A 241 -8.18 -20.45 9.12
N HIS A 242 -9.26 -21.12 8.70
CA HIS A 242 -10.58 -21.01 9.28
C HIS A 242 -11.15 -22.42 9.51
N GLU A 243 -11.55 -22.72 10.74
CA GLU A 243 -12.24 -23.97 11.06
C GLU A 243 -13.75 -23.80 10.83
N GLU A 244 -14.29 -24.57 9.89
CA GLU A 244 -15.72 -24.51 9.57
C GLU A 244 -16.55 -25.41 10.49
N ARG A 245 -16.01 -26.58 10.81
CA ARG A 245 -16.53 -27.55 11.77
C ARG A 245 -15.37 -28.35 12.35
N ALA A 246 -15.59 -29.00 13.49
CA ALA A 246 -14.56 -29.77 14.19
C ALA A 246 -13.71 -30.62 13.24
N GLY A 247 -12.43 -30.28 13.11
CA GLY A 247 -11.44 -31.00 12.30
C GLY A 247 -11.50 -30.75 10.78
N LEU A 248 -12.32 -29.80 10.30
CA LEU A 248 -12.34 -29.34 8.91
C LEU A 248 -11.89 -27.89 8.82
N PHE A 249 -10.74 -27.68 8.19
CA PHE A 249 -10.10 -26.38 8.04
C PHE A 249 -10.02 -25.97 6.58
N TYR A 250 -10.29 -24.70 6.31
CA TYR A 250 -9.89 -24.04 5.07
C TYR A 250 -8.63 -23.24 5.35
N VAL A 251 -7.58 -23.49 4.58
CA VAL A 251 -6.27 -22.86 4.78
C VAL A 251 -5.78 -22.18 3.52
N ALA A 252 -5.14 -21.02 3.66
CA ALA A 252 -4.35 -20.46 2.56
C ALA A 252 -3.07 -21.30 2.36
N THR A 253 -2.58 -21.36 1.14
CA THR A 253 -1.44 -22.20 0.75
C THR A 253 -0.36 -21.38 0.05
N ALA A 254 0.90 -21.79 0.18
CA ALA A 254 2.00 -21.27 -0.63
C ALA A 254 2.01 -21.99 -2.01
N PRO A 255 2.61 -21.39 -3.05
CA PRO A 255 3.25 -20.07 -3.07
C PRO A 255 2.23 -18.93 -2.98
N MET A 256 2.61 -17.84 -2.30
CA MET A 256 1.80 -16.63 -2.21
C MET A 256 2.49 -15.47 -2.91
N LEU A 257 1.80 -14.88 -3.90
CA LEU A 257 2.27 -13.71 -4.61
C LEU A 257 1.94 -12.46 -3.79
N VAL A 258 2.94 -11.63 -3.56
CA VAL A 258 2.82 -10.35 -2.86
C VAL A 258 3.26 -9.22 -3.78
N VAL A 259 2.41 -8.20 -3.91
CA VAL A 259 2.68 -7.01 -4.70
C VAL A 259 2.50 -5.78 -3.82
N PHE A 260 3.57 -5.02 -3.64
CA PHE A 260 3.52 -3.71 -2.99
C PHE A 260 3.53 -2.61 -4.04
N ASP A 261 2.56 -1.71 -3.96
CA ASP A 261 2.46 -0.52 -4.79
C ASP A 261 2.88 0.72 -3.97
N PRO A 262 4.07 1.30 -4.23
CA PRO A 262 4.53 2.50 -3.54
C PRO A 262 3.66 3.74 -3.81
N SER A 263 2.91 3.77 -4.92
CA SER A 263 2.08 4.91 -5.30
C SER A 263 0.77 4.96 -4.53
N ALA A 264 0.18 3.79 -4.25
CA ALA A 264 -1.02 3.63 -3.45
C ALA A 264 -0.73 3.36 -1.97
N GLU A 265 0.54 3.17 -1.60
CA GLU A 265 0.96 2.65 -0.30
C GLU A 265 0.15 1.42 0.11
N SER A 266 -0.02 0.46 -0.80
CA SER A 266 -0.85 -0.72 -0.58
C SER A 266 -0.09 -2.00 -0.89
N VAL A 267 -0.48 -3.08 -0.21
CA VAL A 267 0.03 -4.43 -0.46
C VAL A 267 -1.12 -5.36 -0.80
N VAL A 268 -0.96 -6.12 -1.89
CA VAL A 268 -1.91 -7.13 -2.33
C VAL A 268 -1.25 -8.50 -2.19
N LEU A 269 -1.94 -9.44 -1.54
CA LEU A 269 -1.49 -10.82 -1.39
C LEU A 269 -2.50 -11.74 -2.08
N LYS A 270 -1.97 -12.63 -2.92
CA LYS A 270 -2.74 -13.62 -3.67
C LYS A 270 -2.20 -15.01 -3.42
N SER A 271 -3.07 -15.95 -3.10
CA SER A 271 -2.70 -17.34 -2.86
C SER A 271 -3.84 -18.28 -3.20
N GLU A 272 -3.54 -19.56 -3.35
CA GLU A 272 -4.58 -20.58 -3.37
C GLU A 272 -5.03 -20.93 -1.94
N TRP A 273 -6.14 -21.66 -1.84
CA TRP A 273 -6.61 -22.27 -0.59
C TRP A 273 -6.88 -23.77 -0.74
N ALA A 274 -6.74 -24.50 0.36
CA ALA A 274 -6.99 -25.93 0.42
C ALA A 274 -7.92 -26.30 1.58
N GLU A 275 -8.63 -27.41 1.43
CA GLU A 275 -9.36 -28.07 2.51
C GLU A 275 -8.43 -29.06 3.23
N GLN A 276 -8.33 -28.94 4.56
CA GLN A 276 -7.62 -29.88 5.42
C GLN A 276 -8.60 -30.53 6.38
N ASN A 277 -8.67 -31.87 6.35
CA ASN A 277 -9.58 -32.65 7.18
C ASN A 277 -8.79 -33.53 8.15
N ALA A 278 -8.47 -32.98 9.31
CA ALA A 278 -7.65 -33.63 10.32
C ALA A 278 -8.22 -34.97 10.81
N LEU A 279 -9.56 -35.11 10.82
CA LEU A 279 -10.22 -36.37 11.19
C LEU A 279 -10.04 -37.45 10.12
N ARG A 280 -10.05 -37.05 8.84
CA ARG A 280 -9.79 -37.97 7.72
C ARG A 280 -8.34 -38.42 7.70
N ASP A 281 -7.42 -37.53 8.03
CA ASP A 281 -5.99 -37.85 8.08
C ASP A 281 -5.68 -38.75 9.30
N LEU A 282 -6.22 -38.47 10.48
CA LEU A 282 -6.16 -39.38 11.64
C LEU A 282 -6.73 -40.77 11.32
N ALA A 283 -7.87 -40.85 10.64
CA ALA A 283 -8.49 -42.11 10.25
C ALA A 283 -7.66 -42.90 9.21
N ARG A 284 -6.82 -42.24 8.41
CA ARG A 284 -5.85 -42.91 7.51
C ARG A 284 -4.66 -43.45 8.28
N THR A 285 -4.14 -42.68 9.24
CA THR A 285 -2.98 -43.09 10.05
C THR A 285 -3.28 -44.25 10.99
N ILE A 286 -4.53 -44.35 11.50
CA ILE A 286 -4.96 -45.47 12.37
C ILE A 286 -5.24 -46.77 11.58
N ARG A 287 -5.42 -46.69 10.25
CA ARG A 287 -5.65 -47.86 9.38
C ARG A 287 -4.36 -48.48 8.81
N LEU A 288 -3.21 -47.87 9.06
CA LEU A 288 -1.87 -48.41 8.79
C LEU A 288 -1.31 -49.05 10.06
#